data_AF-S0EXX1-F1
#
_entry.id   AF-S0EXX1-F1
#
_cell.length_a   1.000
_cell.length_b   1.000
_cell.length_c   1.000
_cell.angle_alpha   90.00
_cell.angle_beta   90.00
_cell.angle_gamma   90.00
#
_symmetry.space_group_name_H-M   'P 1'
#
loop_
_entity.id
_entity.type
_entity.pdbx_description
1 polymer ?
#
loop_
_entity_poly.entity_id
_entity_poly.type
_entity_poly.pdbx_seq_one_letter_code
_entity_poly.pdbx_strand_id
1 'polypeptide(L)'
;MRELPIDMPLLDWNHWLPTLSPVDYTLNFFAPAQSNSPFVMSWSQRYQDILTHLQNNFSRYLNKPIGTRPDGQPLTSSDFKTEQDAWATGALTPLPQFAANVTTDQQKAELIYSLAQWRMVRVWELQQRFGLDTMGQTIFTNMGSSTNNRIEPLTWSNAFAFDLAPKALHTEDGTAKDANGNKILSQGVPLGNSWAGNQYLDDEWYWMQLILNPGNGKGSGNVPVDWGYIPDVVARTGQVTGESQWLRLVALIIKGSQERDNGIGYVMSTPWDGADPGWNPYRVDYLFTLFYWLNVGQDEVNSQVKAQVIDAMIQSWLAKNEEYTVSQWFTPWQSPQAQQWDPSMNPNALPTFYATNFESQVYTWLSMAKQAGVSDQTLIRVVKWLQTMWPRVNWAIVALQPEKLGPDRKQVPQIPVQTASQ
;
A
#
# COMPACT_ATOMS: atom_id res chain seq x y z
N MET A 1 7.89 0.94 -12.69
CA MET A 1 6.54 1.53 -12.52
C MET A 1 6.16 2.72 -13.42
N ARG A 2 7.12 3.50 -13.98
CA ARG A 2 6.80 4.73 -14.73
C ARG A 2 6.25 4.55 -16.15
N GLU A 3 6.37 3.34 -16.68
CA GLU A 3 6.08 3.06 -18.10
C GLU A 3 4.62 2.64 -18.34
N LEU A 4 3.84 2.41 -17.28
CA LEU A 4 2.41 2.17 -17.42
C LEU A 4 1.69 3.51 -17.61
N PRO A 5 0.93 3.67 -18.72
CA PRO A 5 0.11 4.86 -18.95
C PRO A 5 -0.85 5.10 -17.77
N ILE A 6 -1.08 6.38 -17.48
CA ILE A 6 -2.12 6.83 -16.56
C ILE A 6 -3.30 7.26 -17.43
N ASP A 7 -4.48 6.80 -17.08
CA ASP A 7 -5.73 6.95 -17.82
C ASP A 7 -6.54 8.20 -17.42
N MET A 8 -5.98 9.03 -16.54
CA MET A 8 -6.62 10.25 -16.04
C MET A 8 -5.68 11.46 -16.04
N PRO A 9 -6.21 12.68 -16.22
CA PRO A 9 -5.40 13.89 -16.29
C PRO A 9 -4.90 14.30 -14.92
N LEU A 10 -3.58 14.40 -14.74
CA LEU A 10 -3.04 14.74 -13.44
C LEU A 10 -3.33 16.18 -13.01
N LEU A 11 -3.42 16.41 -11.69
CA LEU A 11 -3.52 17.75 -11.12
C LEU A 11 -2.36 18.67 -11.57
N ASP A 12 -2.71 19.82 -12.14
CA ASP A 12 -1.73 20.87 -12.50
C ASP A 12 -1.13 21.53 -11.25
N TRP A 13 0.03 22.18 -11.39
CA TRP A 13 0.84 22.72 -10.29
C TRP A 13 0.06 23.64 -9.34
N ASN A 14 -0.95 24.35 -9.84
CA ASN A 14 -1.78 25.25 -9.04
C ASN A 14 -2.71 24.50 -8.06
N HIS A 15 -3.07 23.25 -8.35
CA HIS A 15 -3.87 22.40 -7.45
C HIS A 15 -3.06 21.83 -6.28
N TRP A 16 -1.73 21.95 -6.34
CA TRP A 16 -0.85 21.60 -5.23
C TRP A 16 -0.75 22.74 -4.22
N LEU A 17 -1.12 23.95 -4.61
CA LEU A 17 -1.02 25.12 -3.75
C LEU A 17 -2.21 25.20 -2.80
N PRO A 18 -1.97 25.60 -1.54
CA PRO A 18 -3.05 25.87 -0.61
C PRO A 18 -3.97 26.97 -1.13
N THR A 19 -5.28 26.74 -1.14
CA THR A 19 -6.26 27.78 -1.45
C THR A 19 -6.37 28.82 -0.34
N LEU A 20 -6.13 28.39 0.91
CA LEU A 20 -6.02 29.24 2.08
C LEU A 20 -4.62 29.08 2.68
N SER A 21 -3.85 30.16 2.84
CA SER A 21 -2.55 30.05 3.50
C SER A 21 -2.74 29.63 4.97
N PRO A 22 -2.31 28.42 5.37
CA PRO A 22 -2.53 27.93 6.73
C PRO A 22 -1.64 28.62 7.77
N VAL A 23 -0.67 29.42 7.31
CA VAL A 23 0.26 30.20 8.13
C VAL A 23 -0.04 31.70 8.05
N ASP A 24 -1.16 32.08 7.45
CA ASP A 24 -1.62 33.47 7.48
C ASP A 24 -2.04 33.86 8.91
N TYR A 25 -1.13 34.52 9.59
CA TYR A 25 -1.29 35.00 10.97
C TYR A 25 -2.36 36.11 11.09
N THR A 26 -2.82 36.67 9.97
CA THR A 26 -3.86 37.72 9.98
C THR A 26 -5.27 37.14 10.07
N LEU A 27 -5.45 35.88 9.64
CA LEU A 27 -6.76 35.22 9.56
C LEU A 27 -7.05 34.28 10.74
N ASN A 28 -6.03 33.92 11.53
CA ASN A 28 -6.12 33.09 12.74
C ASN A 28 -7.09 31.91 12.59
N PHE A 29 -6.80 30.98 11.67
CA PHE A 29 -7.67 29.82 11.43
C PHE A 29 -7.61 28.73 12.50
N PHE A 30 -6.52 28.69 13.26
CA PHE A 30 -6.26 27.67 14.28
C PHE A 30 -6.07 28.32 15.65
N ALA A 31 -6.51 27.62 16.70
CA ALA A 31 -6.28 28.04 18.07
C ALA A 31 -4.78 28.03 18.41
N PRO A 32 -4.31 28.90 19.32
CA PRO A 32 -2.92 28.90 19.77
C PRO A 32 -2.48 27.53 20.28
N ALA A 33 -1.20 27.21 20.10
CA ALA A 33 -0.62 25.97 20.58
C ALA A 33 -0.80 25.84 22.11
N GLN A 34 -1.34 24.70 22.56
CA GLN A 34 -1.37 24.36 23.98
C GLN A 34 -0.04 23.74 24.40
N SER A 35 0.48 24.11 25.56
CA SER A 35 1.82 23.76 26.07
C SER A 35 2.04 22.26 26.34
N ASN A 36 0.97 21.45 26.34
CA ASN A 36 0.96 20.03 26.67
C ASN A 36 0.82 19.10 25.46
N SER A 37 0.82 19.63 24.22
CA SER A 37 0.82 18.80 23.02
C SER A 37 2.22 18.75 22.39
N PRO A 38 2.95 17.62 22.52
CA PRO A 38 4.36 17.52 22.10
C PRO A 38 4.59 17.68 20.59
N PHE A 39 3.52 17.80 19.77
CA PHE A 39 3.62 17.90 18.30
C PHE A 39 3.30 19.29 17.73
N VAL A 40 2.78 20.24 18.52
CA VAL A 40 2.27 21.52 18.00
C VAL A 40 3.35 22.61 18.10
N MET A 41 4.48 22.42 17.40
CA MET A 41 5.24 23.57 16.89
C MET A 41 4.42 24.18 15.74
N SER A 42 4.41 25.50 15.57
CA SER A 42 3.75 26.09 14.39
C SER A 42 4.32 25.44 13.12
N TRP A 43 3.47 25.10 12.15
CA TRP A 43 3.89 24.35 10.95
C TRP A 43 5.08 24.99 10.23
N SER A 44 5.08 26.32 10.16
CA SER A 44 6.20 27.11 9.65
C SER A 44 7.47 26.92 10.47
N GLN A 45 7.40 26.97 11.82
CA GLN A 45 8.56 26.73 12.67
C GLN A 45 9.13 25.33 12.44
N ARG A 46 8.27 24.31 12.40
CA ARG A 46 8.68 22.93 12.14
C ARG A 46 9.40 22.78 10.79
N TYR A 47 8.88 23.43 9.74
CA TYR A 47 9.55 23.48 8.44
C TYR A 47 10.93 24.16 8.54
N GLN A 48 11.02 25.31 9.22
CA GLN A 48 12.30 26.01 9.41
C GLN A 48 13.32 25.19 10.20
N ASP A 49 12.88 24.45 11.22
CA ASP A 49 13.74 23.57 12.01
C ASP A 49 14.31 22.46 11.12
N ILE A 50 13.47 21.75 10.36
CA ILE A 50 13.90 20.70 9.42
C ILE A 50 14.86 21.27 8.40
N LEU A 51 14.51 22.42 7.81
CA LEU A 51 15.37 23.09 6.84
C LEU A 51 16.75 23.39 7.43
N THR A 52 16.79 23.92 8.65
CA THR A 52 18.03 24.21 9.38
C THR A 52 18.82 22.93 9.69
N HIS A 53 18.14 21.87 10.13
CA HIS A 53 18.75 20.57 10.40
C HIS A 53 19.38 19.97 9.13
N LEU A 54 18.66 19.97 8.01
CA LEU A 54 19.16 19.51 6.72
C LEU A 54 20.34 20.34 6.24
N GLN A 55 20.26 21.67 6.30
CA GLN A 55 21.38 22.55 5.93
C GLN A 55 22.65 22.25 6.73
N ASN A 56 22.50 22.04 8.04
CA ASN A 56 23.64 21.82 8.94
C ASN A 56 24.19 20.39 8.90
N ASN A 57 23.36 19.40 8.51
CA ASN A 57 23.69 17.98 8.65
C ASN A 57 23.58 17.19 7.34
N PHE A 58 23.43 17.83 6.17
CA PHE A 58 23.20 17.14 4.90
C PHE A 58 24.19 16.01 4.62
N SER A 59 25.50 16.32 4.73
CA SER A 59 26.57 15.34 4.54
C SER A 59 26.51 14.17 5.52
N ARG A 60 25.97 14.36 6.73
CA ARG A 60 25.76 13.29 7.71
C ARG A 60 24.64 12.35 7.27
N TYR A 61 23.56 12.85 6.67
CA TYR A 61 22.49 12.00 6.14
C TYR A 61 22.97 11.13 4.96
N LEU A 62 23.92 11.62 4.15
CA LEU A 62 24.48 10.88 3.02
C LEU A 62 25.53 9.85 3.42
N ASN A 63 26.29 10.13 4.49
CA ASN A 63 27.50 9.38 4.83
C ASN A 63 27.42 8.61 6.15
N LYS A 64 26.30 8.64 6.89
CA LYS A 64 26.20 7.85 8.12
C LYS A 64 26.10 6.36 7.78
N PRO A 65 27.06 5.53 8.23
CA PRO A 65 26.77 4.13 8.42
C PRO A 65 25.71 4.04 9.51
N ILE A 66 24.79 3.11 9.34
CA ILE A 66 23.90 2.62 10.38
C ILE A 66 24.72 2.34 11.64
N GLY A 67 24.50 3.13 12.69
CA GLY A 67 25.06 2.82 14.00
C GLY A 67 24.38 1.58 14.59
N THR A 68 24.97 1.05 15.66
CA THR A 68 24.39 -0.05 16.44
C THR A 68 23.65 0.53 17.64
N ARG A 69 22.42 0.07 17.89
CA ARG A 69 21.71 0.28 19.15
C ARG A 69 22.55 -0.28 20.32
N PRO A 70 22.33 0.18 21.57
CA PRO A 70 23.00 -0.37 22.75
C PRO A 70 22.83 -1.89 22.95
N ASP A 71 21.83 -2.49 22.30
CA ASP A 71 21.53 -3.94 22.30
C ASP A 71 22.27 -4.72 21.20
N GLY A 72 23.14 -4.06 20.42
CA GLY A 72 23.90 -4.70 19.33
C GLY A 72 23.14 -4.85 18.02
N GLN A 73 21.90 -4.35 17.90
CA GLN A 73 21.13 -4.37 16.65
C GLN A 73 21.40 -3.12 15.78
N PRO A 74 21.43 -3.23 14.44
CA PRO A 74 21.57 -2.06 13.57
C PRO A 74 20.40 -1.07 13.76
N LEU A 75 20.69 0.24 13.74
CA LEU A 75 19.67 1.28 13.63
C LEU A 75 18.88 1.10 12.33
N THR A 76 17.55 1.02 12.43
CA THR A 76 16.67 0.58 11.34
C THR A 76 16.24 1.68 10.38
N SER A 77 16.61 2.94 10.63
CA SER A 77 16.27 4.09 9.80
C SER A 77 17.43 5.08 9.70
N SER A 78 17.55 5.75 8.57
CA SER A 78 18.37 6.96 8.48
C SER A 78 17.72 8.06 9.32
N ASP A 79 18.55 8.95 9.90
CA ASP A 79 18.06 10.15 10.59
C ASP A 79 17.10 10.92 9.64
N PHE A 80 17.37 10.90 8.32
CA PHE A 80 16.57 11.58 7.30
C PHE A 80 15.19 10.97 7.13
N LYS A 81 15.08 9.65 6.90
CA LYS A 81 13.77 8.98 6.80
C LYS A 81 12.98 9.15 8.09
N THR A 82 13.63 9.08 9.25
CA THR A 82 12.95 9.29 10.54
C THR A 82 12.35 10.70 10.64
N GLU A 83 13.08 11.72 10.19
CA GLU A 83 12.60 13.11 10.17
C GLU A 83 11.53 13.34 9.09
N GLN A 84 11.71 12.77 7.90
CA GLN A 84 10.71 12.80 6.81
C GLN A 84 9.43 12.08 7.23
N ASP A 85 9.54 10.90 7.84
CA ASP A 85 8.43 10.10 8.36
C ASP A 85 7.73 10.81 9.50
N ALA A 86 8.46 11.42 10.44
CA ALA A 86 7.87 12.20 11.51
C ALA A 86 6.98 13.32 10.94
N TRP A 87 7.34 13.84 9.76
CA TRP A 87 6.54 14.83 9.06
C TRP A 87 5.40 14.24 8.22
N ALA A 88 5.58 13.05 7.63
CA ALA A 88 4.54 12.32 6.91
C ALA A 88 3.43 11.80 7.85
N THR A 89 3.83 11.02 8.86
CA THR A 89 2.94 10.24 9.73
C THR A 89 2.31 11.03 10.88
N GLY A 90 2.80 12.24 11.18
CA GLY A 90 2.42 12.97 12.40
C GLY A 90 2.01 14.42 12.22
N ALA A 91 1.79 14.92 11.00
CA ALA A 91 1.56 16.35 10.76
C ALA A 91 0.10 16.75 10.49
N LEU A 92 -0.82 15.82 10.28
CA LEU A 92 -2.24 16.18 10.22
C LEU A 92 -3.04 15.51 11.32
N THR A 93 -2.54 14.44 11.91
CA THR A 93 -3.24 13.75 13.00
C THR A 93 -2.38 13.75 14.27
N PRO A 94 -2.87 14.34 15.36
CA PRO A 94 -4.15 15.03 15.40
C PRO A 94 -4.16 16.41 14.74
N LEU A 95 -5.30 16.77 14.15
CA LEU A 95 -5.50 18.10 13.58
C LEU A 95 -5.55 19.13 14.73
N PRO A 96 -4.99 20.34 14.53
CA PRO A 96 -5.08 21.41 15.51
C PRO A 96 -6.55 21.82 15.72
N GLN A 97 -6.84 22.34 16.91
CA GLN A 97 -8.15 22.94 17.16
C GLN A 97 -8.34 24.17 16.28
N PHE A 98 -9.51 24.29 15.67
CA PHE A 98 -9.86 25.47 14.89
C PHE A 98 -10.13 26.66 15.78
N ALA A 99 -9.84 27.86 15.27
CA ALA A 99 -10.23 29.08 15.95
C ALA A 99 -11.76 29.27 15.93
N ALA A 100 -12.28 30.06 16.87
CA ALA A 100 -13.72 30.22 17.08
C ALA A 100 -14.46 30.84 15.86
N ASN A 101 -13.76 31.53 14.96
CA ASN A 101 -14.28 32.09 13.72
C ASN A 101 -14.45 31.06 12.59
N VAL A 102 -13.93 29.83 12.74
CA VAL A 102 -14.13 28.73 11.80
C VAL A 102 -15.33 27.91 12.25
N THR A 103 -16.50 28.22 11.71
CA THR A 103 -17.77 27.74 12.24
C THR A 103 -18.42 26.64 11.43
N THR A 104 -18.12 26.54 10.13
CA THR A 104 -18.75 25.56 9.23
C THR A 104 -17.83 24.39 8.93
N ASP A 105 -18.42 23.22 8.66
CA ASP A 105 -17.66 22.03 8.28
C ASP A 105 -16.96 22.21 6.92
N GLN A 106 -17.54 22.99 6.00
CA GLN A 106 -16.90 23.36 4.75
C GLN A 106 -15.57 24.09 4.98
N GLN A 107 -15.58 25.14 5.81
CA GLN A 107 -14.36 25.89 6.13
C GLN A 107 -13.32 25.00 6.80
N LYS A 108 -13.73 24.12 7.73
CA LYS A 108 -12.80 23.19 8.38
C LYS A 108 -12.17 22.24 7.36
N ALA A 109 -12.97 21.64 6.47
CA ALA A 109 -12.47 20.73 5.44
C ALA A 109 -11.50 21.42 4.48
N GLU A 110 -11.82 22.62 4.00
CA GLU A 110 -10.95 23.43 3.13
C GLU A 110 -9.62 23.81 3.80
N LEU A 111 -9.65 24.11 5.11
CA LEU A 111 -8.45 24.39 5.89
C LEU A 111 -7.58 23.15 6.12
N ILE A 112 -8.20 21.99 6.37
CA ILE A 112 -7.50 20.70 6.46
C ILE A 112 -6.78 20.41 5.15
N TYR A 113 -7.51 20.55 4.03
CA TYR A 113 -6.96 20.32 2.70
C TYR A 113 -5.84 21.30 2.35
N SER A 114 -6.04 22.59 2.62
CA SER A 114 -5.02 23.62 2.41
C SER A 114 -3.76 23.38 3.24
N LEU A 115 -3.91 22.90 4.48
CA LEU A 115 -2.77 22.53 5.31
C LEU A 115 -2.00 21.33 4.72
N ALA A 116 -2.71 20.33 4.21
CA ALA A 116 -2.11 19.18 3.52
C ALA A 116 -1.38 19.60 2.22
N GLN A 117 -1.99 20.48 1.41
CA GLN A 117 -1.37 21.08 0.22
C GLN A 117 -0.10 21.86 0.55
N TRP A 118 -0.16 22.74 1.57
CA TRP A 118 1.02 23.47 2.04
C TRP A 118 2.14 22.51 2.45
N ARG A 119 1.81 21.42 3.17
CA ARG A 119 2.76 20.36 3.53
C ARG A 119 3.42 19.80 2.28
N MET A 120 2.64 19.37 1.29
CA MET A 120 3.16 18.78 0.06
C MET A 120 4.11 19.71 -0.70
N VAL A 121 3.77 20.99 -0.81
CA VAL A 121 4.65 22.01 -1.45
C VAL A 121 5.97 22.13 -0.71
N ARG A 122 5.96 22.07 0.63
CA ARG A 122 7.20 22.07 1.43
C ARG A 122 8.00 20.77 1.24
N VAL A 123 7.35 19.63 0.97
CA VAL A 123 8.05 18.35 0.74
C VAL A 123 8.80 18.51 -0.55
N TRP A 124 8.08 18.92 -1.59
CA TRP A 124 8.63 19.19 -2.90
C TRP A 124 9.80 20.19 -2.82
N GLU A 125 9.66 21.29 -2.07
CA GLU A 125 10.74 22.27 -1.90
C GLU A 125 12.00 21.64 -1.28
N LEU A 126 11.85 20.84 -0.22
CA LEU A 126 12.98 20.12 0.40
C LEU A 126 13.62 19.14 -0.59
N GLN A 127 12.79 18.39 -1.32
CA GLN A 127 13.25 17.43 -2.32
C GLN A 127 14.10 18.12 -3.40
N GLN A 128 13.63 19.25 -3.94
CA GLN A 128 14.37 20.02 -4.94
C GLN A 128 15.62 20.67 -4.37
N ARG A 129 15.51 21.35 -3.22
CA ARG A 129 16.59 22.16 -2.63
C ARG A 129 17.83 21.34 -2.31
N PHE A 130 17.63 20.08 -1.92
CA PHE A 130 18.71 19.16 -1.56
C PHE A 130 18.98 18.09 -2.63
N GLY A 131 18.29 18.15 -3.79
CA GLY A 131 18.48 17.20 -4.89
C GLY A 131 18.10 15.75 -4.56
N LEU A 132 17.26 15.56 -3.53
CA LEU A 132 16.95 14.26 -2.91
C LEU A 132 16.21 13.31 -3.86
N ASP A 133 15.49 13.86 -4.84
CA ASP A 133 14.72 13.08 -5.82
C ASP A 133 15.59 12.10 -6.61
N THR A 134 16.88 12.37 -6.77
CA THR A 134 17.81 11.49 -7.52
C THR A 134 18.60 10.55 -6.61
N MET A 135 18.34 10.62 -5.30
CA MET A 135 19.15 9.98 -4.27
C MET A 135 18.47 8.74 -3.68
N GLY A 136 17.46 8.19 -4.35
CA GLY A 136 16.71 7.03 -3.86
C GLY A 136 17.63 5.91 -3.38
N GLN A 137 18.56 5.47 -4.23
CA GLN A 137 19.53 4.43 -3.86
C GLN A 137 20.39 4.83 -2.65
N THR A 138 20.90 6.07 -2.61
CA THR A 138 21.70 6.53 -1.46
C THR A 138 20.89 6.58 -0.16
N ILE A 139 19.67 7.10 -0.21
CA ILE A 139 18.83 7.30 0.98
C ILE A 139 18.29 5.96 1.49
N PHE A 140 17.78 5.11 0.61
CA PHE A 140 17.09 3.86 0.97
C PHE A 140 18.04 2.68 1.19
N THR A 141 19.24 2.68 0.58
CA THR A 141 20.28 1.66 0.87
C THR A 141 20.96 1.93 2.22
N ASN A 142 21.08 3.18 2.65
CA ASN A 142 21.64 3.54 3.96
C ASN A 142 20.65 3.34 5.13
N MET A 143 19.51 2.69 4.91
CA MET A 143 18.48 2.40 5.92
C MET A 143 18.51 0.95 6.40
N GLY A 144 19.45 0.65 7.30
CA GLY A 144 19.59 -0.65 7.96
C GLY A 144 20.37 -1.69 7.15
N SER A 145 20.35 -2.94 7.59
CA SER A 145 21.01 -4.10 6.95
C SER A 145 20.34 -4.53 5.64
N SER A 146 19.78 -3.58 4.89
CA SER A 146 18.94 -3.89 3.75
C SER A 146 19.76 -4.53 2.64
N THR A 147 19.30 -5.70 2.21
CA THR A 147 19.80 -6.37 1.00
C THR A 147 18.97 -5.99 -0.24
N ASN A 148 18.06 -5.01 -0.13
CA ASN A 148 17.26 -4.53 -1.25
C ASN A 148 18.16 -3.95 -2.34
N ASN A 149 18.15 -4.62 -3.49
CA ASN A 149 18.93 -4.25 -4.67
C ASN A 149 18.06 -3.70 -5.82
N ARG A 150 16.77 -3.45 -5.57
CA ARG A 150 15.78 -3.00 -6.57
C ARG A 150 15.19 -1.62 -6.26
N ILE A 151 15.97 -0.76 -5.60
CA ILE A 151 15.57 0.62 -5.31
C ILE A 151 15.65 1.46 -6.59
N GLU A 152 14.51 2.04 -6.97
CA GLU A 152 14.42 3.01 -8.07
C GLU A 152 15.24 4.27 -7.75
N PRO A 153 16.08 4.76 -8.67
CA PRO A 153 16.91 5.93 -8.43
C PRO A 153 16.12 7.19 -8.10
N LEU A 154 14.97 7.39 -8.75
CA LEU A 154 14.06 8.49 -8.41
C LEU A 154 12.85 7.98 -7.65
N THR A 155 12.86 8.19 -6.35
CA THR A 155 11.79 7.74 -5.47
C THR A 155 11.75 8.62 -4.24
N TRP A 156 10.54 8.97 -3.83
CA TRP A 156 10.28 9.68 -2.58
C TRP A 156 10.19 8.67 -1.43
N SER A 157 10.22 9.18 -0.20
CA SER A 157 9.83 8.36 0.94
C SER A 157 8.37 8.62 1.30
N ASN A 158 7.78 7.69 2.05
CA ASN A 158 6.47 7.82 2.67
C ASN A 158 5.29 8.13 1.71
N ALA A 159 4.12 8.38 2.28
CA ALA A 159 2.82 8.54 1.63
C ALA A 159 2.39 10.00 1.48
N PHE A 160 3.34 10.92 1.24
CA PHE A 160 3.09 12.36 1.27
C PHE A 160 1.92 12.82 0.40
N ALA A 161 1.87 12.39 -0.86
CA ALA A 161 0.84 12.75 -1.81
C ALA A 161 -0.47 12.01 -1.53
N PHE A 162 -0.39 10.73 -1.16
CA PHE A 162 -1.56 9.93 -0.81
C PHE A 162 -2.34 10.53 0.37
N ASP A 163 -1.64 11.01 1.39
CA ASP A 163 -2.23 11.66 2.57
C ASP A 163 -2.97 12.97 2.27
N LEU A 164 -2.83 13.54 1.06
CA LEU A 164 -3.61 14.72 0.64
C LEU A 164 -5.00 14.33 0.14
N ALA A 165 -5.22 13.06 -0.21
CA ALA A 165 -6.49 12.57 -0.71
C ALA A 165 -7.63 12.90 0.30
N PRO A 166 -8.78 13.44 -0.13
CA PRO A 166 -9.94 13.64 0.74
C PRO A 166 -10.28 12.45 1.64
N LYS A 167 -10.10 11.23 1.12
CA LYS A 167 -10.23 9.95 1.84
C LYS A 167 -9.23 9.81 2.99
N ALA A 168 -7.95 10.02 2.72
CA ALA A 168 -6.89 9.93 3.72
C ALA A 168 -7.01 11.03 4.79
N LEU A 169 -7.55 12.19 4.40
CA LEU A 169 -7.87 13.28 5.32
C LEU A 169 -9.17 13.07 6.11
N HIS A 170 -9.95 12.03 5.80
CA HIS A 170 -11.24 11.74 6.43
C HIS A 170 -12.24 12.91 6.35
N THR A 171 -12.12 13.72 5.30
CA THR A 171 -13.04 14.84 5.04
C THR A 171 -14.34 14.34 4.44
N GLU A 172 -14.25 13.38 3.53
CA GLU A 172 -15.39 12.81 2.82
C GLU A 172 -16.29 11.91 3.67
N ASP A 173 -15.74 11.24 4.70
CA ASP A 173 -16.50 10.37 5.60
C ASP A 173 -16.88 11.07 6.92
N GLY A 174 -16.40 12.30 7.12
CA GLY A 174 -16.64 13.09 8.34
C GLY A 174 -16.03 12.43 9.59
N THR A 175 -14.98 11.63 9.43
CA THR A 175 -14.30 10.94 10.54
C THR A 175 -12.98 11.57 10.94
N ALA A 176 -12.61 12.72 10.33
CA ALA A 176 -11.47 13.53 10.76
C ALA A 176 -11.54 13.87 12.26
N LYS A 177 -10.41 13.69 12.97
CA LYS A 177 -10.32 13.82 14.43
C LYS A 177 -9.28 14.84 14.90
N ASP A 178 -9.59 15.51 16.01
CA ASP A 178 -8.69 16.40 16.73
C ASP A 178 -7.71 15.65 17.65
N ALA A 179 -6.91 16.40 18.43
CA ALA A 179 -5.91 15.89 19.39
C ALA A 179 -6.45 15.03 20.52
N ASN A 180 -7.74 15.14 20.77
CA ASN A 180 -8.41 14.39 21.82
C ASN A 180 -9.24 13.24 21.22
N GLY A 181 -9.15 13.00 19.90
CA GLY A 181 -9.91 11.97 19.21
C GLY A 181 -11.37 12.36 18.92
N ASN A 182 -11.75 13.63 19.13
CA ASN A 182 -13.09 14.12 18.84
C ASN A 182 -13.26 14.36 17.34
N LYS A 183 -14.46 14.06 16.82
CA LYS A 183 -14.79 14.40 15.43
C LYS A 183 -14.76 15.92 15.23
N ILE A 184 -14.13 16.34 14.14
CA ILE A 184 -14.01 17.74 13.72
C ILE A 184 -15.20 18.18 12.87
N LEU A 185 -15.64 17.26 12.00
CA LEU A 185 -16.74 17.45 11.07
C LEU A 185 -17.97 16.72 11.60
N SER A 186 -19.14 17.34 11.47
CA SER A 186 -20.42 16.72 11.82
C SER A 186 -20.88 15.71 10.76
N GLN A 187 -20.41 15.85 9.53
CA GLN A 187 -20.74 15.01 8.37
C GLN A 187 -19.60 15.03 7.35
N GLY A 188 -19.70 14.16 6.34
CA GLY A 188 -18.79 14.17 5.19
C GLY A 188 -18.91 15.44 4.36
N VAL A 189 -17.78 15.99 3.93
CA VAL A 189 -17.68 17.22 3.13
C VAL A 189 -16.84 16.95 1.89
N PRO A 190 -17.42 17.00 0.67
CA PRO A 190 -16.66 16.83 -0.56
C PRO A 190 -15.83 18.09 -0.87
N LEU A 191 -14.54 17.91 -1.14
CA LEU A 191 -13.63 19.00 -1.50
C LEU A 191 -13.62 19.29 -3.01
N GLY A 192 -14.04 18.34 -3.84
CA GLY A 192 -14.06 18.48 -5.30
C GLY A 192 -15.34 19.11 -5.87
N ASN A 193 -16.04 19.97 -5.12
CA ASN A 193 -17.34 20.58 -5.47
C ASN A 193 -18.52 19.61 -5.74
N SER A 194 -18.25 18.31 -5.80
CA SER A 194 -19.19 17.20 -5.98
C SER A 194 -18.53 15.91 -5.49
N TRP A 195 -19.31 14.85 -5.30
CA TRP A 195 -18.75 13.53 -4.95
C TRP A 195 -17.88 12.94 -6.07
N ALA A 196 -18.25 13.14 -7.34
CA ALA A 196 -17.42 12.72 -8.47
C ALA A 196 -16.10 13.50 -8.52
N GLY A 197 -16.14 14.81 -8.28
CA GLY A 197 -14.92 15.62 -8.18
C GLY A 197 -14.07 15.25 -6.96
N ASN A 198 -14.68 14.84 -5.85
CA ASN A 198 -13.96 14.35 -4.68
C ASN A 198 -13.23 13.03 -4.98
N GLN A 199 -13.92 12.10 -5.64
CA GLN A 199 -13.32 10.84 -6.07
C GLN A 199 -12.18 11.05 -7.08
N TYR A 200 -12.32 12.03 -7.98
CA TYR A 200 -11.20 12.45 -8.85
C TYR A 200 -9.99 12.91 -8.04
N LEU A 201 -10.18 13.71 -6.98
CA LEU A 201 -9.07 14.13 -6.12
C LEU A 201 -8.40 12.95 -5.40
N ASP A 202 -9.18 11.99 -4.89
CA ASP A 202 -8.61 10.77 -4.28
C ASP A 202 -7.77 9.99 -5.30
N ASP A 203 -8.34 9.76 -6.47
CA ASP A 203 -7.74 9.03 -7.56
C ASP A 203 -6.41 9.64 -8.03
N GLU A 204 -6.40 10.96 -8.16
CA GLU A 204 -5.25 11.76 -8.54
C GLU A 204 -4.11 11.65 -7.54
N TRP A 205 -4.40 11.86 -6.25
CA TRP A 205 -3.38 11.83 -5.21
C TRP A 205 -2.78 10.43 -5.02
N TYR A 206 -3.59 9.38 -5.18
CA TYR A 206 -3.12 7.99 -5.19
C TYR A 206 -2.17 7.74 -6.37
N TRP A 207 -2.54 8.18 -7.57
CA TRP A 207 -1.68 8.04 -8.75
C TRP A 207 -0.39 8.82 -8.61
N MET A 208 -0.48 10.09 -8.17
CA MET A 208 0.67 10.95 -7.94
C MET A 208 1.66 10.30 -6.98
N GLN A 209 1.16 9.72 -5.88
CA GLN A 209 2.00 9.01 -4.93
C GLN A 209 2.75 7.84 -5.56
N LEU A 210 2.13 7.09 -6.46
CA LEU A 210 2.77 5.97 -7.16
C LEU A 210 3.74 6.40 -8.27
N ILE A 211 3.63 7.64 -8.76
CA ILE A 211 4.62 8.24 -9.67
C ILE A 211 5.86 8.68 -8.89
N LEU A 212 5.62 9.37 -7.76
CA LEU A 212 6.67 9.90 -6.89
C LEU A 212 7.39 8.80 -6.11
N ASN A 213 6.69 7.71 -5.82
CA ASN A 213 7.23 6.54 -5.12
C ASN A 213 7.05 5.27 -5.97
N PRO A 214 7.83 5.14 -7.06
CA PRO A 214 7.65 4.12 -8.08
C PRO A 214 8.40 2.80 -7.77
N GLY A 215 8.87 2.58 -6.55
CA GLY A 215 9.68 1.40 -6.23
C GLY A 215 10.83 1.71 -5.28
N ASN A 216 10.59 1.89 -3.99
CA ASN A 216 11.69 1.90 -3.02
C ASN A 216 11.89 0.55 -2.32
N GLY A 217 10.95 -0.39 -2.43
CA GLY A 217 11.07 -1.73 -1.84
C GLY A 217 11.00 -1.75 -0.31
N LYS A 218 10.60 -0.63 0.29
CA LYS A 218 10.51 -0.38 1.74
C LYS A 218 9.09 -0.02 2.16
N GLY A 219 8.15 0.09 1.22
CA GLY A 219 6.73 0.22 1.50
C GLY A 219 6.23 -0.90 2.42
N SER A 220 5.49 -0.51 3.45
CA SER A 220 4.98 -1.36 4.52
C SER A 220 3.67 -0.74 5.01
N GLY A 221 2.68 -1.57 5.33
CA GLY A 221 1.33 -1.12 5.69
C GLY A 221 0.73 -0.19 4.64
N ASN A 222 0.57 1.07 5.05
CA ASN A 222 -0.09 2.13 4.28
C ASN A 222 0.90 2.99 3.47
N VAL A 223 2.12 2.48 3.23
CA VAL A 223 3.19 3.19 2.52
C VAL A 223 3.60 2.40 1.26
N PRO A 224 3.78 3.08 0.11
CA PRO A 224 3.56 4.51 -0.11
C PRO A 224 2.08 4.89 -0.24
N VAL A 225 1.20 3.91 -0.37
CA VAL A 225 -0.25 4.06 -0.36
C VAL A 225 -0.84 2.97 0.52
N ASP A 226 -2.06 3.17 1.01
CA ASP A 226 -2.83 2.08 1.61
C ASP A 226 -3.37 1.15 0.52
N TRP A 227 -2.62 0.08 0.27
CA TRP A 227 -2.96 -0.93 -0.70
C TRP A 227 -4.28 -1.65 -0.40
N GLY A 228 -4.71 -1.69 0.87
CA GLY A 228 -5.98 -2.29 1.27
C GLY A 228 -7.19 -1.47 0.86
N TYR A 229 -7.04 -0.14 0.74
CA TYR A 229 -8.10 0.75 0.26
C TYR A 229 -8.20 0.87 -1.25
N ILE A 230 -7.17 0.47 -2.02
CA ILE A 230 -7.19 0.59 -3.49
C ILE A 230 -8.44 -0.03 -4.13
N PRO A 231 -8.86 -1.27 -3.79
CA PRO A 231 -10.03 -1.86 -4.43
C PRO A 231 -11.32 -1.05 -4.18
N ASP A 232 -11.44 -0.47 -2.99
CA ASP A 232 -12.60 0.34 -2.59
C ASP A 232 -12.62 1.71 -3.28
N VAL A 233 -11.45 2.35 -3.45
CA VAL A 233 -11.31 3.59 -4.24
C VAL A 233 -11.68 3.35 -5.71
N VAL A 234 -11.13 2.30 -6.32
CA VAL A 234 -11.44 1.89 -7.71
C VAL A 234 -12.94 1.59 -7.86
N ALA A 235 -13.55 0.87 -6.92
CA ALA A 235 -14.96 0.54 -6.96
C ALA A 235 -15.85 1.80 -6.86
N ARG A 236 -15.49 2.75 -5.98
CA ARG A 236 -16.20 4.04 -5.89
C ARG A 236 -16.09 4.83 -7.18
N THR A 237 -14.93 4.87 -7.83
CA THR A 237 -14.79 5.51 -9.14
C THR A 237 -15.75 4.91 -10.16
N GLY A 238 -15.88 3.58 -10.20
CA GLY A 238 -16.88 2.94 -11.07
C GLY A 238 -18.33 3.23 -10.69
N GLN A 239 -18.64 3.41 -9.40
CA GLN A 239 -19.98 3.80 -8.94
C GLN A 239 -20.34 5.24 -9.32
N VAL A 240 -19.40 6.20 -9.21
CA VAL A 240 -19.68 7.61 -9.50
C VAL A 240 -19.62 7.94 -11.00
N THR A 241 -18.83 7.21 -11.77
CA THR A 241 -18.72 7.41 -13.23
C THR A 241 -19.67 6.53 -14.03
N GLY A 242 -20.05 5.38 -13.49
CA GLY A 242 -20.77 4.33 -14.22
C GLY A 242 -19.85 3.43 -15.06
N GLU A 243 -18.54 3.67 -15.09
CA GLU A 243 -17.57 2.99 -15.95
C GLU A 243 -16.67 2.02 -15.18
N SER A 244 -16.43 0.83 -15.72
CA SER A 244 -15.53 -0.15 -15.12
C SER A 244 -14.10 0.38 -15.02
N GLN A 245 -13.53 0.24 -13.83
CA GLN A 245 -12.15 0.67 -13.52
C GLN A 245 -11.19 -0.53 -13.48
N TRP A 246 -11.57 -1.64 -14.14
CA TRP A 246 -10.85 -2.90 -14.02
C TRP A 246 -9.40 -2.83 -14.53
N LEU A 247 -9.15 -2.16 -15.66
CA LEU A 247 -7.79 -1.98 -16.18
C LEU A 247 -6.93 -1.11 -15.25
N ARG A 248 -7.54 -0.12 -14.59
CA ARG A 248 -6.88 0.69 -13.57
C ARG A 248 -6.52 -0.14 -12.34
N LEU A 249 -7.40 -1.04 -11.90
CA LEU A 249 -7.07 -2.01 -10.84
C LEU A 249 -5.87 -2.88 -11.23
N VAL A 250 -5.84 -3.41 -12.46
CA VAL A 250 -4.71 -4.18 -12.97
C VAL A 250 -3.41 -3.37 -12.89
N ALA A 251 -3.42 -2.12 -13.36
CA ALA A 251 -2.25 -1.25 -13.31
C ALA A 251 -1.78 -0.98 -11.86
N LEU A 252 -2.70 -0.73 -10.94
CA LEU A 252 -2.39 -0.52 -9.52
C LEU A 252 -1.81 -1.77 -8.86
N ILE A 253 -2.30 -2.97 -9.20
CA ILE A 253 -1.76 -4.23 -8.71
C ILE A 253 -0.34 -4.48 -9.25
N ILE A 254 -0.09 -4.21 -10.53
CA ILE A 254 1.26 -4.33 -11.12
C ILE A 254 2.21 -3.38 -10.38
N LYS A 255 1.77 -2.14 -10.10
CA LYS A 255 2.56 -1.18 -9.33
C LYS A 255 2.81 -1.65 -7.90
N GLY A 256 1.81 -2.14 -7.18
CA GLY A 256 2.01 -2.70 -5.84
C GLY A 256 2.95 -3.89 -5.80
N SER A 257 2.88 -4.75 -6.83
CA SER A 257 3.81 -5.87 -6.98
C SER A 257 5.24 -5.39 -7.21
N GLN A 258 5.44 -4.34 -8.02
CA GLN A 258 6.76 -3.71 -8.24
C GLN A 258 7.28 -3.00 -6.99
N GLU A 259 6.42 -2.33 -6.22
CA GLU A 259 6.82 -1.65 -4.97
C GLU A 259 7.30 -2.66 -3.93
N ARG A 260 6.66 -3.83 -3.85
CA ARG A 260 6.98 -4.86 -2.86
C ARG A 260 8.08 -5.82 -3.30
N ASP A 261 8.36 -5.96 -4.59
CA ASP A 261 9.48 -6.79 -5.06
C ASP A 261 10.83 -6.07 -4.89
N ASN A 262 11.34 -6.14 -3.67
CA ASN A 262 12.62 -5.55 -3.26
C ASN A 262 13.81 -6.51 -3.41
N GLY A 263 13.63 -7.64 -4.11
CA GLY A 263 14.68 -8.65 -4.29
C GLY A 263 14.99 -9.50 -3.05
N ILE A 264 14.33 -9.24 -1.92
CA ILE A 264 14.38 -10.10 -0.74
C ILE A 264 13.34 -11.20 -0.91
N GLY A 265 13.71 -12.44 -0.58
CA GLY A 265 12.81 -13.59 -0.69
C GLY A 265 11.59 -13.50 0.22
N TYR A 266 10.78 -14.56 0.22
CA TYR A 266 9.60 -14.61 1.09
C TYR A 266 9.98 -14.39 2.56
N VAL A 267 9.43 -13.33 3.16
CA VAL A 267 9.51 -13.08 4.60
C VAL A 267 8.09 -13.03 5.13
N MET A 268 7.68 -14.05 5.87
CA MET A 268 6.45 -13.96 6.65
C MET A 268 6.71 -13.13 7.90
N SER A 269 6.59 -11.81 7.77
CA SER A 269 6.45 -10.97 8.94
C SER A 269 5.06 -11.20 9.55
N THR A 270 4.93 -10.89 10.83
CA THR A 270 3.64 -10.67 11.49
C THR A 270 2.69 -9.82 10.63
N PRO A 271 1.37 -9.81 10.89
CA PRO A 271 0.37 -9.08 10.08
C PRO A 271 0.66 -7.59 9.86
N TRP A 272 1.57 -7.04 10.66
CA TRP A 272 2.06 -5.68 10.64
C TRP A 272 3.48 -5.69 10.07
N ASP A 273 3.58 -5.24 8.82
CA ASP A 273 4.76 -5.23 7.95
C ASP A 273 6.03 -4.74 8.68
N GLY A 274 6.98 -5.64 8.90
CA GLY A 274 8.30 -5.31 9.44
C GLY A 274 9.12 -4.43 8.48
N ALA A 275 10.26 -3.92 8.95
CA ALA A 275 11.23 -3.27 8.07
C ALA A 275 11.72 -4.28 7.02
N ASP A 276 11.52 -3.96 5.73
CA ASP A 276 11.93 -4.77 4.57
C ASP A 276 11.14 -6.09 4.42
N PRO A 277 9.81 -6.05 4.22
CA PRO A 277 8.96 -7.25 4.29
C PRO A 277 9.13 -8.24 3.11
N GLY A 278 10.19 -8.09 2.30
CA GLY A 278 10.45 -8.92 1.14
C GLY A 278 9.34 -8.94 0.09
N TRP A 279 9.53 -9.77 -0.94
CA TRP A 279 8.40 -10.24 -1.73
C TRP A 279 7.38 -10.87 -0.77
N ASN A 280 6.18 -10.28 -0.68
CA ASN A 280 5.15 -10.70 0.26
C ASN A 280 3.94 -11.33 -0.45
N PRO A 281 3.97 -12.66 -0.68
CA PRO A 281 2.88 -13.40 -1.28
C PRO A 281 1.66 -13.50 -0.36
N TYR A 282 1.74 -13.13 0.92
CA TYR A 282 0.55 -12.99 1.79
C TYR A 282 -0.43 -11.93 1.26
N ARG A 283 0.03 -11.00 0.41
CA ARG A 283 -0.83 -10.08 -0.36
C ARG A 283 -1.19 -10.64 -1.75
N VAL A 284 -1.50 -11.94 -1.80
CA VAL A 284 -2.19 -12.57 -2.94
C VAL A 284 -3.63 -12.06 -3.09
N ASP A 285 -4.12 -11.31 -2.11
CA ASP A 285 -5.36 -10.55 -2.13
C ASP A 285 -5.49 -9.72 -3.41
N TYR A 286 -4.40 -9.22 -3.97
CA TYR A 286 -4.45 -8.54 -5.26
C TYR A 286 -4.96 -9.42 -6.40
N LEU A 287 -4.50 -10.67 -6.54
CA LEU A 287 -5.06 -11.58 -7.54
C LEU A 287 -6.54 -11.86 -7.25
N PHE A 288 -6.89 -12.07 -5.98
CA PHE A 288 -8.28 -12.24 -5.57
C PHE A 288 -9.16 -11.03 -5.95
N THR A 289 -8.65 -9.80 -5.77
CA THR A 289 -9.39 -8.57 -6.10
C THR A 289 -9.69 -8.45 -7.59
N LEU A 290 -8.82 -8.98 -8.47
CA LEU A 290 -9.09 -9.03 -9.91
C LEU A 290 -10.34 -9.84 -10.24
N PHE A 291 -10.70 -10.84 -9.44
CA PHE A 291 -11.89 -11.68 -9.63
C PHE A 291 -13.13 -11.09 -8.97
N TYR A 292 -13.00 -10.54 -7.77
CA TYR A 292 -14.12 -9.98 -7.01
C TYR A 292 -14.71 -8.72 -7.68
N TRP A 293 -13.85 -7.90 -8.29
CA TRP A 293 -14.23 -6.62 -8.89
C TRP A 293 -14.40 -6.66 -10.41
N LEU A 294 -14.54 -7.86 -11.02
CA LEU A 294 -14.73 -8.02 -12.47
C LEU A 294 -15.95 -7.30 -13.05
N ASN A 295 -16.92 -6.92 -12.21
CA ASN A 295 -18.29 -6.57 -12.63
C ASN A 295 -18.79 -5.24 -12.06
N VAL A 296 -17.91 -4.33 -11.63
CA VAL A 296 -18.34 -2.98 -11.20
C VAL A 296 -18.27 -2.01 -12.38
N GLY A 297 -19.38 -1.34 -12.67
CA GLY A 297 -19.50 -0.40 -13.80
C GLY A 297 -19.81 -1.08 -15.13
N GLN A 298 -20.07 -0.28 -16.16
CA GLN A 298 -20.15 -0.75 -17.54
C GLN A 298 -18.76 -1.18 -18.01
N ASP A 299 -18.67 -2.39 -18.54
CA ASP A 299 -17.38 -2.98 -18.89
C ASP A 299 -17.28 -3.24 -20.39
N GLU A 300 -16.43 -2.47 -21.05
CA GLU A 300 -16.14 -2.61 -22.48
C GLU A 300 -15.02 -3.64 -22.75
N VAL A 301 -14.34 -4.15 -21.71
CA VAL A 301 -13.24 -5.10 -21.86
C VAL A 301 -13.81 -6.49 -22.09
N ASN A 302 -13.58 -7.01 -23.29
CA ASN A 302 -13.97 -8.36 -23.66
C ASN A 302 -13.42 -9.41 -22.65
N SER A 303 -14.28 -10.37 -22.27
CA SER A 303 -13.93 -11.41 -21.29
C SER A 303 -12.68 -12.22 -21.65
N GLN A 304 -12.40 -12.43 -22.94
CA GLN A 304 -11.18 -13.08 -23.41
C GLN A 304 -9.92 -12.25 -23.11
N VAL A 305 -10.00 -10.93 -23.25
CA VAL A 305 -8.88 -10.03 -22.90
C VAL A 305 -8.66 -10.05 -21.39
N LYS A 306 -9.73 -9.99 -20.59
CA LYS A 306 -9.62 -10.13 -19.14
C LYS A 306 -8.96 -11.44 -18.75
N ALA A 307 -9.39 -12.55 -19.37
CA ALA A 307 -8.81 -13.87 -19.15
C ALA A 307 -7.30 -13.90 -19.45
N GLN A 308 -6.88 -13.32 -20.58
CA GLN A 308 -5.46 -13.23 -20.97
C GLN A 308 -4.63 -12.40 -20.00
N VAL A 309 -5.17 -11.27 -19.52
CA VAL A 309 -4.50 -10.42 -18.53
C VAL A 309 -4.39 -11.13 -17.18
N ILE A 310 -5.45 -11.77 -16.70
CA ILE A 310 -5.42 -12.55 -15.45
C ILE A 310 -4.44 -13.71 -15.59
N ASP A 311 -4.42 -14.40 -16.72
CA ASP A 311 -3.48 -15.49 -17.02
C ASP A 311 -2.03 -14.97 -16.95
N ALA A 312 -1.72 -13.85 -17.58
CA ALA A 312 -0.40 -13.22 -17.52
C ALA A 312 0.00 -12.81 -16.08
N MET A 313 -0.94 -12.25 -15.30
CA MET A 313 -0.72 -11.89 -13.90
C MET A 313 -0.40 -13.12 -13.04
N ILE A 314 -1.14 -14.22 -13.22
CA ILE A 314 -0.88 -15.49 -12.51
C ILE A 314 0.46 -16.09 -12.95
N GLN A 315 0.81 -16.02 -14.24
CA GLN A 315 2.12 -16.49 -14.71
C GLN A 315 3.28 -15.69 -14.12
N SER A 316 3.14 -14.36 -14.04
CA SER A 316 4.15 -13.49 -13.40
C SER A 316 4.28 -13.78 -11.91
N TRP A 317 3.14 -13.92 -11.22
CA TRP A 317 3.11 -14.34 -9.82
C TRP A 317 3.79 -15.69 -9.64
N LEU A 318 3.45 -16.70 -10.43
CA LEU A 318 4.03 -18.03 -10.31
C LEU A 318 5.54 -18.01 -10.58
N ALA A 319 5.98 -17.33 -11.65
CA ALA A 319 7.39 -17.20 -11.98
C ALA A 319 8.20 -16.63 -10.82
N LYS A 320 7.66 -15.61 -10.13
CA LYS A 320 8.30 -15.03 -8.95
C LYS A 320 8.37 -16.00 -7.78
N ASN A 321 7.30 -16.75 -7.52
CA ASN A 321 7.27 -17.73 -6.43
C ASN A 321 8.18 -18.95 -6.70
N GLU A 322 8.41 -19.29 -7.98
CA GLU A 322 9.33 -20.35 -8.45
C GLU A 322 10.81 -19.96 -8.30
N GLU A 323 11.15 -18.68 -8.05
CA GLU A 323 12.53 -18.25 -7.76
C GLU A 323 13.05 -18.79 -6.40
N TYR A 324 12.14 -19.21 -5.51
CA TYR A 324 12.48 -19.62 -4.15
C TYR A 324 12.33 -21.13 -3.95
N THR A 325 13.27 -21.72 -3.22
CA THR A 325 13.20 -23.13 -2.83
C THR A 325 12.12 -23.36 -1.77
N VAL A 326 11.62 -24.59 -1.67
CA VAL A 326 10.72 -25.02 -0.59
C VAL A 326 11.28 -24.67 0.79
N SER A 327 12.59 -24.85 1.01
CA SER A 327 13.23 -24.52 2.28
C SER A 327 13.27 -23.01 2.54
N GLN A 328 13.42 -22.17 1.51
CA GLN A 328 13.36 -20.70 1.66
C GLN A 328 11.95 -20.24 2.02
N TRP A 329 10.93 -20.87 1.44
CA TRP A 329 9.53 -20.63 1.78
C TRP A 329 9.15 -20.96 3.23
N PHE A 330 9.81 -21.98 3.79
CA PHE A 330 9.51 -22.54 5.10
C PHE A 330 10.67 -22.34 6.11
N THR A 331 11.58 -21.39 5.84
CA THR A 331 12.72 -21.09 6.72
C THR A 331 12.19 -20.69 8.10
N PRO A 332 12.77 -21.22 9.20
CA PRO A 332 12.14 -21.23 10.52
C PRO A 332 11.73 -19.84 10.99
N TRP A 333 10.41 -19.75 11.10
CA TRP A 333 9.59 -18.65 11.51
C TRP A 333 9.95 -18.14 12.91
N GLN A 334 9.94 -16.81 13.10
CA GLN A 334 9.93 -16.23 14.45
C GLN A 334 8.54 -16.34 15.11
N SER A 335 7.47 -16.61 14.35
CA SER A 335 6.10 -16.74 14.86
C SER A 335 5.64 -18.20 15.01
N PRO A 336 5.17 -18.62 16.20
CA PRO A 336 4.51 -19.91 16.42
C PRO A 336 3.26 -20.14 15.54
N GLN A 337 2.56 -19.08 15.12
CA GLN A 337 1.36 -19.22 14.28
C GLN A 337 1.71 -19.64 12.84
N ALA A 338 2.91 -19.31 12.36
CA ALA A 338 3.33 -19.69 11.01
C ALA A 338 3.61 -21.20 10.88
N GLN A 339 4.07 -21.82 11.95
CA GLN A 339 4.36 -23.27 12.01
C GLN A 339 3.12 -24.13 11.78
N GLN A 340 1.92 -23.63 12.08
CA GLN A 340 0.67 -24.39 11.89
C GLN A 340 0.23 -24.48 10.41
N TRP A 341 0.76 -23.60 9.55
CA TRP A 341 0.45 -23.48 8.12
C TRP A 341 1.56 -24.06 7.23
N ASP A 342 2.71 -24.35 7.83
CA ASP A 342 3.86 -25.00 7.19
C ASP A 342 3.59 -26.51 7.03
N PRO A 343 3.40 -27.03 5.82
CA PRO A 343 3.12 -28.44 5.57
C PRO A 343 4.31 -29.36 5.90
N SER A 344 5.52 -28.82 6.06
CA SER A 344 6.67 -29.58 6.55
C SER A 344 6.64 -29.78 8.08
N MET A 345 5.96 -28.90 8.81
CA MET A 345 5.81 -28.96 10.28
C MET A 345 4.45 -29.50 10.72
N ASN A 346 3.38 -29.17 9.98
CA ASN A 346 2.03 -29.68 10.13
C ASN A 346 1.56 -30.30 8.80
N PRO A 347 1.81 -31.61 8.59
CA PRO A 347 1.39 -32.31 7.37
C PRO A 347 -0.12 -32.34 7.14
N ASN A 348 -0.94 -31.91 8.12
CA ASN A 348 -2.40 -31.82 8.00
C ASN A 348 -2.87 -30.36 7.83
N ALA A 349 -1.97 -29.40 7.61
CA ALA A 349 -2.34 -28.03 7.28
C ALA A 349 -3.19 -28.01 6.00
N LEU A 350 -4.40 -27.48 6.09
CA LEU A 350 -5.32 -27.34 4.98
C LEU A 350 -5.71 -25.87 4.82
N PRO A 351 -5.83 -25.36 3.59
CA PRO A 351 -6.38 -24.03 3.35
C PRO A 351 -7.81 -23.95 3.86
N THR A 352 -8.27 -22.73 4.13
CA THR A 352 -9.67 -22.44 4.43
C THR A 352 -10.17 -21.39 3.47
N PHE A 353 -11.35 -21.57 2.90
CA PHE A 353 -11.91 -20.60 1.97
C PHE A 353 -12.06 -19.22 2.64
N TYR A 354 -11.57 -18.16 1.99
CA TYR A 354 -11.53 -16.77 2.49
C TYR A 354 -10.66 -16.50 3.72
N ALA A 355 -9.88 -17.47 4.19
CA ALA A 355 -8.92 -17.17 5.26
C ALA A 355 -7.74 -16.35 4.73
N THR A 356 -7.13 -15.57 5.62
CA THR A 356 -6.12 -14.57 5.26
C THR A 356 -4.71 -15.15 5.11
N ASN A 357 -4.47 -16.42 5.46
CA ASN A 357 -3.21 -17.10 5.20
C ASN A 357 -3.00 -17.38 3.70
N PHE A 358 -1.73 -17.47 3.29
CA PHE A 358 -1.34 -17.52 1.88
C PHE A 358 -2.03 -18.63 1.09
N GLU A 359 -1.93 -19.87 1.56
CA GLU A 359 -2.48 -21.05 0.91
C GLU A 359 -4.01 -20.99 0.77
N SER A 360 -4.68 -20.35 1.73
CA SER A 360 -6.11 -20.11 1.74
C SER A 360 -6.53 -19.09 0.68
N GLN A 361 -5.79 -17.99 0.56
CA GLN A 361 -6.03 -17.02 -0.49
C GLN A 361 -5.80 -17.64 -1.88
N VAL A 362 -4.75 -18.46 -2.02
CA VAL A 362 -4.49 -19.21 -3.26
C VAL A 362 -5.60 -20.19 -3.57
N TYR A 363 -6.06 -20.96 -2.59
CA TYR A 363 -7.22 -21.83 -2.75
C TYR A 363 -8.46 -21.07 -3.23
N THR A 364 -8.73 -19.90 -2.65
CA THR A 364 -9.86 -19.06 -3.05
C THR A 364 -9.75 -18.59 -4.49
N TRP A 365 -8.67 -17.89 -4.90
CA TRP A 365 -8.60 -17.35 -6.26
C TRP A 365 -8.40 -18.43 -7.32
N LEU A 366 -7.72 -19.54 -7.00
CA LEU A 366 -7.46 -20.62 -7.97
C LEU A 366 -8.77 -21.26 -8.45
N SER A 367 -9.73 -21.41 -7.54
CA SER A 367 -11.08 -21.89 -7.88
C SER A 367 -11.91 -20.90 -8.72
N MET A 368 -11.51 -19.63 -8.77
CA MET A 368 -12.14 -18.59 -9.61
C MET A 368 -11.44 -18.45 -10.97
N ALA A 369 -10.13 -18.71 -11.03
CA ALA A 369 -9.31 -18.52 -12.22
C ALA A 369 -9.81 -19.28 -13.46
N LYS A 370 -10.24 -20.54 -13.28
CA LYS A 370 -10.82 -21.34 -14.38
C LYS A 370 -12.12 -20.75 -14.93
N GLN A 371 -12.97 -20.25 -14.03
CA GLN A 371 -14.23 -19.60 -14.41
C GLN A 371 -13.99 -18.27 -15.13
N ALA A 372 -12.91 -17.59 -14.79
CA ALA A 372 -12.46 -16.36 -15.46
C ALA A 372 -11.75 -16.61 -16.80
N GLY A 373 -11.61 -17.87 -17.24
CA GLY A 373 -11.05 -18.21 -18.56
C GLY A 373 -9.53 -18.36 -18.60
N VAL A 374 -8.84 -18.45 -17.45
CA VAL A 374 -7.39 -18.71 -17.40
C VAL A 374 -7.08 -20.07 -18.06
N SER A 375 -5.98 -20.12 -18.81
CA SER A 375 -5.61 -21.32 -19.56
C SER A 375 -5.27 -22.52 -18.66
N ASP A 376 -5.65 -23.72 -19.12
CA ASP A 376 -5.32 -24.97 -18.40
C ASP A 376 -3.81 -25.16 -18.25
N GLN A 377 -3.03 -24.69 -19.22
CA GLN A 377 -1.57 -24.74 -19.15
C GLN A 377 -1.03 -23.98 -17.93
N THR A 378 -1.51 -22.75 -17.68
CA THR A 378 -1.11 -21.97 -16.51
C THR A 378 -1.59 -22.61 -15.22
N LEU A 379 -2.86 -23.04 -15.17
CA LEU A 379 -3.43 -23.68 -13.99
C LEU A 379 -2.68 -24.98 -13.63
N ILE A 380 -2.30 -25.79 -14.61
CA ILE A 380 -1.50 -27.00 -14.40
C ILE A 380 -0.11 -26.67 -13.82
N ARG A 381 0.54 -25.59 -14.28
CA ARG A 381 1.82 -25.14 -13.71
C ARG A 381 1.66 -24.72 -12.24
N VAL A 382 0.64 -23.92 -11.93
CA VAL A 382 0.32 -23.50 -10.56
C VAL A 382 0.06 -24.74 -9.67
N VAL A 383 -0.76 -25.68 -10.16
CA VAL A 383 -1.05 -26.94 -9.46
C VAL A 383 0.22 -27.73 -9.17
N LYS A 384 1.14 -27.85 -10.13
CA LYS A 384 2.40 -28.58 -9.95
C LYS A 384 3.28 -27.94 -8.85
N TRP A 385 3.37 -26.61 -8.84
CA TRP A 385 4.09 -25.87 -7.81
C TRP A 385 3.42 -26.05 -6.44
N LEU A 386 2.11 -25.81 -6.35
CA LEU A 386 1.34 -25.97 -5.11
C LEU A 386 1.37 -27.40 -4.57
N GLN A 387 1.41 -28.42 -5.43
CA GLN A 387 1.50 -29.81 -5.02
C GLN A 387 2.86 -30.14 -4.37
N THR A 388 3.91 -29.41 -4.73
CA THR A 388 5.23 -29.50 -4.09
C THR A 388 5.21 -28.84 -2.71
N MET A 389 4.48 -27.73 -2.60
CA MET A 389 4.38 -26.94 -1.36
C MET A 389 3.41 -27.59 -0.35
N TRP A 390 2.14 -27.82 -0.73
CA TRP A 390 1.07 -28.40 0.10
C TRP A 390 0.56 -29.73 -0.49
N PRO A 391 1.23 -30.85 -0.24
CA PRO A 391 0.98 -32.10 -0.95
C PRO A 391 -0.35 -32.81 -0.59
N ARG A 392 -0.99 -32.45 0.53
CA ARG A 392 -2.27 -33.07 0.94
C ARG A 392 -3.47 -32.57 0.16
N VAL A 393 -3.42 -31.36 -0.38
CA VAL A 393 -4.55 -30.77 -1.10
C VAL A 393 -4.56 -31.31 -2.52
N ASN A 394 -5.72 -31.72 -3.01
CA ASN A 394 -5.91 -32.09 -4.40
C ASN A 394 -6.12 -30.82 -5.24
N TRP A 395 -5.01 -30.12 -5.51
CA TRP A 395 -5.01 -28.84 -6.23
C TRP A 395 -5.58 -28.96 -7.66
N ALA A 396 -5.49 -30.14 -8.29
CA ALA A 396 -6.07 -30.37 -9.60
C ALA A 396 -7.59 -30.24 -9.61
N ILE A 397 -8.29 -30.73 -8.57
CA ILE A 397 -9.73 -30.51 -8.42
C ILE A 397 -10.01 -29.01 -8.23
N VAL A 398 -9.23 -28.34 -7.38
CA VAL A 398 -9.42 -26.91 -7.09
C VAL A 398 -9.31 -26.05 -8.35
N ALA A 399 -8.28 -26.30 -9.16
CA ALA A 399 -7.98 -25.48 -10.33
C ALA A 399 -8.77 -25.87 -11.58
N LEU A 400 -8.92 -27.16 -11.86
CA LEU A 400 -9.43 -27.63 -13.16
C LEU A 400 -10.90 -28.09 -13.09
N GLN A 401 -11.41 -28.37 -11.89
CA GLN A 401 -12.77 -28.87 -11.66
C GLN A 401 -13.44 -28.11 -10.50
N PRO A 402 -13.41 -26.76 -10.47
CA PRO A 402 -13.91 -25.99 -9.33
C PRO A 402 -15.39 -26.22 -9.04
N GLU A 403 -16.17 -26.67 -10.03
CA GLU A 403 -17.57 -27.08 -9.86
C GLU A 403 -17.76 -28.24 -8.87
N LYS A 404 -16.73 -29.08 -8.68
CA LYS A 404 -16.75 -30.21 -7.74
C LYS A 404 -16.53 -29.81 -6.28
N LEU A 405 -16.13 -28.57 -6.01
CA LEU A 405 -15.94 -28.07 -4.64
C LEU A 405 -17.26 -27.78 -3.91
N GLY A 406 -18.38 -27.78 -4.64
CA GLY A 406 -19.69 -27.40 -4.11
C GLY A 406 -19.81 -25.90 -3.77
N PRO A 407 -20.99 -25.45 -3.32
CA PRO A 407 -21.26 -24.04 -3.04
C PRO A 407 -20.51 -23.51 -1.81
N ASP A 408 -20.30 -24.35 -0.80
CA ASP A 408 -19.69 -23.92 0.46
C ASP A 408 -18.16 -23.87 0.40
N ARG A 409 -17.51 -24.58 -0.53
CA ARG A 409 -16.04 -24.68 -0.72
C ARG A 409 -15.21 -24.96 0.56
N LYS A 410 -15.86 -25.26 1.68
CA LYS A 410 -15.29 -25.50 3.01
C LYS A 410 -14.58 -26.86 3.12
N GLN A 411 -15.00 -27.84 2.32
CA GLN A 411 -14.35 -29.14 2.27
C GLN A 411 -13.23 -29.11 1.23
N VAL A 412 -12.01 -28.88 1.71
CA VAL A 412 -10.82 -28.96 0.85
C VAL A 412 -10.66 -30.39 0.33
N PRO A 413 -10.59 -30.61 -1.00
CA PRO A 413 -10.39 -31.94 -1.54
C PRO A 413 -8.97 -32.39 -1.20
N GLN A 414 -8.83 -33.61 -0.67
CA GLN A 414 -7.55 -34.15 -0.20
C GLN A 414 -7.09 -35.30 -1.08
N ILE A 415 -5.77 -35.45 -1.21
CA ILE A 415 -5.17 -36.66 -1.76
C ILE A 415 -5.14 -37.72 -0.64
N PRO A 416 -5.65 -38.94 -0.87
CA PRO A 416 -5.58 -40.00 0.11
C PRO A 416 -4.13 -40.24 0.55
N VAL A 417 -3.90 -40.29 1.86
CA VAL A 417 -2.61 -40.75 2.38
C VAL A 417 -2.53 -42.24 2.07
N GLN A 418 -1.58 -42.64 1.23
CA GLN A 418 -1.21 -44.05 1.18
C GLN A 418 -0.62 -44.40 2.55
N THR A 419 -1.45 -44.96 3.42
CA THR A 419 -0.95 -45.70 4.58
C THR A 419 -0.15 -46.86 4.01
N ALA A 420 1.14 -46.92 4.32
CA ALA A 420 1.98 -48.06 4.02
C ALA A 420 1.44 -49.30 4.77
N SER A 421 0.44 -49.93 4.17
CA SER A 421 -0.13 -51.22 4.55
C SER A 421 -0.99 -51.74 3.42
N GLN A 422 -0.34 -52.21 2.34
CA GLN A 422 -0.77 -53.35 1.55
C GLN A 422 0.45 -54.16 1.15
#